data_AF-A0A7C1QHM5-F1
#
_entry.id   AF-A0A7C1QHM5-F1
#
_cell.length_a   1.000
_cell.length_b   1.000
_cell.length_c   1.000
_cell.angle_alpha   90.00
_cell.angle_beta   90.00
_cell.angle_gamma   90.00
#
_symmetry.space_group_name_H-M   'P 1'
#
loop_
_entity.id
_entity.type
_entity.pdbx_description
1 polymer ?
#
loop_
_entity_poly.entity_id
_entity_poly.type
_entity_poly.pdbx_seq_one_letter_code
_entity_poly.pdbx_strand_id
1 'polypeptide(L)'
;MSKNRRISTRMWRDEYFNNLSPLEKLLFVYCLTSPDTSLCGIYEVPKSIISADTGIEPSKIMTIFKRFETDNKIIYKNGWIAIKNFMKYQNYNIPMQKNADDDLIRVRRYYAFRHFVYTTQTRVRGCQTIYEK
;
A
#
# COMPACT_ATOMS: atom_id res chain seq x y z
N MET A 1 -10.94 18.12 -7.96
CA MET A 1 -11.75 16.88 -8.14
C MET A 1 -11.59 16.00 -6.93
N SER A 2 -12.67 15.38 -6.45
CA SER A 2 -12.62 14.41 -5.35
C SER A 2 -11.95 13.11 -5.80
N LYS A 3 -11.02 12.60 -5.00
CA LYS A 3 -10.43 11.28 -5.21
C LYS A 3 -11.33 10.24 -4.54
N ASN A 4 -12.05 9.45 -5.33
CA ASN A 4 -12.85 8.36 -4.80
C ASN A 4 -12.05 7.04 -4.84
N ARG A 5 -12.03 6.32 -3.71
CA ARG A 5 -11.47 4.97 -3.64
C ARG A 5 -12.59 3.96 -3.49
N ARG A 6 -12.60 2.96 -4.39
CA ARG A 6 -13.51 1.82 -4.29
C ARG A 6 -12.76 0.68 -3.63
N ILE A 7 -13.33 0.14 -2.56
CA ILE A 7 -12.82 -1.07 -1.90
C ILE A 7 -13.88 -2.14 -2.03
N SER A 8 -13.47 -3.35 -2.39
CA SER A 8 -14.39 -4.48 -2.48
C SER A 8 -14.88 -4.85 -1.09
N THR A 9 -16.20 -4.92 -0.92
CA THR A 9 -16.83 -5.40 0.33
C THR A 9 -16.44 -6.85 0.66
N ARG A 10 -15.95 -7.62 -0.32
CA ARG A 10 -15.39 -8.97 -0.11
C ARG A 10 -14.20 -8.98 0.84
N MET A 11 -13.55 -7.84 1.09
CA MET A 11 -12.48 -7.75 2.10
C MET A 11 -12.92 -8.24 3.48
N TRP A 12 -14.19 -8.06 3.86
CA TRP A 12 -14.72 -8.53 5.14
C TRP A 12 -14.86 -10.05 5.23
N ARG A 13 -14.72 -10.75 4.10
CA ARG A 13 -14.70 -12.21 4.02
C ARG A 13 -13.30 -12.75 3.76
N ASP A 14 -12.30 -11.89 3.59
CA ASP A 14 -10.91 -12.29 3.47
C ASP A 14 -10.40 -12.84 4.80
N GLU A 15 -9.77 -14.02 4.75
CA GLU A 15 -9.30 -14.74 5.94
C GLU A 15 -8.26 -13.92 6.71
N TYR A 16 -7.32 -13.29 5.99
CA TYR A 16 -6.30 -12.46 6.61
C TYR A 16 -6.93 -11.25 7.30
N PHE A 17 -7.82 -10.52 6.60
CA PHE A 17 -8.48 -9.36 7.18
C PHE A 17 -9.34 -9.72 8.40
N ASN A 18 -10.00 -10.87 8.39
CA ASN A 18 -10.82 -11.32 9.52
C ASN A 18 -10.00 -11.57 10.79
N ASN A 19 -8.78 -12.09 10.64
CA ASN A 19 -7.84 -12.38 11.74
C ASN A 19 -7.12 -11.14 12.30
N LEU A 20 -7.42 -9.94 11.78
CA LEU A 20 -6.92 -8.69 12.33
C LEU A 20 -7.76 -8.23 13.53
N SER A 21 -7.09 -7.68 14.54
CA SER A 21 -7.70 -6.96 15.65
C SER A 21 -8.39 -5.67 15.16
N PRO A 22 -9.30 -5.07 15.95
CA PRO A 22 -10.00 -3.85 15.54
C PRO A 22 -9.07 -2.69 15.11
N LEU A 23 -7.98 -2.46 15.84
CA LEU A 23 -7.00 -1.41 15.50
C LEU A 23 -6.23 -1.72 14.22
N GLU A 24 -5.91 -2.99 13.99
CA GLU A 24 -5.27 -3.43 12.75
C GLU A 24 -6.21 -3.31 11.57
N LYS A 25 -7.50 -3.65 11.72
CA LYS A 25 -8.52 -3.42 10.69
C LYS A 25 -8.65 -1.94 10.35
N LEU A 26 -8.71 -1.08 11.37
CA LEU A 26 -8.75 0.37 11.19
C LEU A 26 -7.53 0.87 10.40
N LEU A 27 -6.32 0.48 10.82
CA LEU A 27 -5.10 0.92 10.14
C LEU A 27 -4.98 0.35 8.72
N PHE A 28 -5.41 -0.89 8.49
CA PHE A 28 -5.42 -1.51 7.17
C PHE A 28 -6.38 -0.79 6.22
N VAL A 29 -7.60 -0.48 6.68
CA VAL A 29 -8.56 0.31 5.90
C VAL A 29 -8.02 1.70 5.62
N TYR A 30 -7.46 2.37 6.63
CA TYR A 30 -6.83 3.69 6.49
C TYR A 30 -5.75 3.67 5.39
N CYS A 31 -4.91 2.65 5.34
CA CYS A 31 -3.89 2.53 4.30
C CYS A 31 -4.50 2.47 2.89
N LEU A 32 -5.64 1.80 2.73
CA LEU A 32 -6.33 1.69 1.45
C LEU A 32 -7.08 2.97 1.04
N THR A 33 -7.51 3.78 2.01
CA THR A 33 -8.39 4.94 1.81
C THR A 33 -7.76 6.30 2.09
N SER A 34 -6.47 6.35 2.43
CA SER A 34 -5.80 7.61 2.76
C SER A 34 -5.90 8.61 1.59
N PRO A 35 -6.07 9.92 1.87
CA PRO A 35 -6.13 10.95 0.83
C PRO A 35 -4.84 11.03 -0.02
N ASP A 36 -3.73 10.58 0.56
CA ASP A 36 -2.41 10.52 -0.06
C ASP A 36 -2.20 9.26 -0.89
N THR A 37 -3.08 8.26 -0.78
CA THR A 37 -2.95 7.00 -1.53
C THR A 37 -2.92 7.27 -3.04
N SER A 38 -1.81 6.85 -3.64
CA SER A 38 -1.55 7.02 -5.06
C SER A 38 -2.27 5.97 -5.92
N LEU A 39 -2.12 6.05 -7.24
CA LEU A 39 -2.71 5.04 -8.11
C LEU A 39 -1.95 3.71 -8.01
N CYS A 40 -0.64 3.72 -7.77
CA CYS A 40 0.13 2.49 -7.58
C CYS A 40 0.07 1.93 -6.14
N GLY A 41 -0.57 2.64 -5.20
CA GLY A 41 -0.67 2.22 -3.81
C GLY A 41 0.62 2.42 -2.99
N ILE A 42 1.49 3.32 -3.46
CA ILE A 42 2.72 3.73 -2.78
C ILE A 42 2.69 5.24 -2.56
N TYR A 43 2.81 5.69 -1.33
CA TYR A 43 2.66 7.11 -0.98
C TYR A 43 3.36 7.46 0.33
N GLU A 44 3.62 8.75 0.51
CA GLU A 44 4.22 9.30 1.72
C GLU A 44 3.12 9.75 2.69
N VAL A 45 3.25 9.33 3.94
CA VAL A 45 2.44 9.81 5.07
C VAL A 45 3.26 9.71 6.38
N PRO A 46 3.51 10.84 7.06
CA PRO A 46 4.18 10.84 8.35
C PRO A 46 3.36 10.10 9.40
N LYS A 47 4.02 9.35 10.29
CA LYS A 47 3.37 8.61 11.38
C LYS A 47 2.48 9.49 12.27
N SER A 48 2.83 10.77 12.42
CA SER A 48 2.06 11.75 13.19
C SER A 48 0.70 12.03 12.55
N ILE A 49 0.62 12.07 11.21
CA ILE A 49 -0.63 12.23 10.48
C ILE A 49 -1.50 10.99 10.63
N ILE A 50 -0.92 9.80 10.47
CA ILE A 50 -1.63 8.52 10.71
C ILE A 50 -2.22 8.50 12.13
N SER A 51 -1.42 8.91 13.12
CA SER A 51 -1.83 8.97 14.53
C SER A 51 -2.98 9.97 14.74
N ALA A 52 -2.88 11.16 14.15
CA ALA A 52 -3.94 12.17 14.22
C ALA A 52 -5.25 11.69 13.56
N ASP A 53 -5.17 11.05 12.39
CA ASP A 53 -6.34 10.59 11.63
C ASP A 53 -7.04 9.40 12.29
N THR A 54 -6.28 8.50 12.92
CA THR A 54 -6.79 7.22 13.44
C THR A 54 -6.98 7.20 14.96
N GLY A 55 -6.39 8.15 15.69
CA GLY A 55 -6.32 8.15 17.15
C GLY A 55 -5.43 7.06 17.75
N ILE A 56 -4.63 6.36 16.92
CA ILE A 56 -3.75 5.29 17.37
C ILE A 56 -2.40 5.89 17.80
N GLU A 57 -1.91 5.47 18.97
CA GLU A 57 -0.58 5.84 19.46
C GLU A 57 0.54 5.46 18.47
N PRO A 58 1.54 6.34 18.22
CA PRO A 58 2.60 6.07 17.25
C PRO A 58 3.39 4.77 17.49
N SER A 59 3.60 4.38 18.74
CA SER A 59 4.25 3.12 19.12
C SER A 59 3.44 1.89 18.68
N LYS A 60 2.12 1.96 18.81
CA LYS A 60 1.19 0.91 18.38
C LYS A 60 1.10 0.83 16.86
N ILE A 61 1.08 1.98 16.17
CA ILE A 61 1.13 2.06 14.70
C ILE A 61 2.34 1.29 14.16
N MET A 62 3.54 1.53 14.71
CA MET A 62 4.76 0.84 14.28
C MET A 62 4.71 -0.66 14.54
N THR A 63 4.12 -1.08 15.66
CA THR A 63 3.94 -2.50 15.98
C THR A 63 3.03 -3.19 14.96
N ILE A 64 1.92 -2.54 14.59
CA ILE A 64 1.00 -3.06 13.57
C ILE A 64 1.67 -3.11 12.19
N PHE A 65 2.40 -2.06 11.79
CA PHE A 65 3.12 -2.09 10.51
C PHE A 65 4.18 -3.18 10.44
N LYS A 66 4.90 -3.46 11.53
CA LYS A 66 5.85 -4.58 11.58
C LYS A 66 5.16 -5.92 11.36
N ARG A 67 3.95 -6.11 11.91
CA ARG A 67 3.13 -7.29 11.63
C ARG A 67 2.74 -7.35 10.16
N PHE A 68 2.20 -6.26 9.59
CA PHE A 68 1.82 -6.21 8.17
C PHE A 68 3.00 -6.47 7.22
N GLU A 69 4.21 -6.03 7.59
CA GLU A 69 5.43 -6.29 6.83
C GLU A 69 5.82 -7.77 6.91
N THR A 70 5.78 -8.36 8.11
CA THR A 70 6.00 -9.82 8.33
C THR A 70 5.01 -10.66 7.52
N ASP A 71 3.75 -10.24 7.51
CA ASP A 71 2.65 -10.89 6.78
C ASP A 71 2.69 -10.58 5.26
N ASN A 72 3.69 -9.82 4.80
CA ASN A 72 3.87 -9.42 3.41
C ASN A 72 2.64 -8.69 2.81
N LYS A 73 1.97 -7.82 3.57
CA LYS A 73 0.77 -7.09 3.11
C LYS A 73 1.03 -5.62 2.85
N ILE A 74 1.55 -4.93 3.84
CA ILE A 74 1.81 -3.49 3.80
C ILE A 74 3.14 -3.27 4.51
N ILE A 75 3.99 -2.44 3.92
CA ILE A 75 5.26 -2.09 4.52
C ILE A 75 5.28 -0.58 4.74
N TYR A 76 5.78 -0.17 5.90
CA TYR A 76 5.97 1.24 6.26
C TYR A 76 7.44 1.54 6.53
N LYS A 77 8.03 2.45 5.77
CA LYS A 77 9.46 2.79 5.91
C LYS A 77 9.71 4.26 5.62
N ASN A 78 10.41 4.94 6.52
CA ASN A 78 10.84 6.33 6.37
C ASN A 78 9.70 7.30 6.00
N GLY A 79 8.50 7.12 6.57
CA GLY A 79 7.35 7.96 6.24
C GLY A 79 6.55 7.50 5.02
N TRP A 80 6.87 6.35 4.42
CA TRP A 80 6.17 5.87 3.24
C TRP A 80 5.44 4.57 3.50
N ILE A 81 4.24 4.47 2.94
CA ILE A 81 3.44 3.25 2.89
C ILE A 81 3.52 2.69 1.48
N ALA A 82 3.66 1.37 1.38
CA ALA A 82 3.34 0.69 0.14
C ALA A 82 2.64 -0.65 0.34
N ILE A 83 1.60 -0.82 -0.47
CA ILE A 83 0.59 -1.86 -0.32
C ILE A 83 0.80 -2.92 -1.39
N LYS A 84 1.05 -4.15 -0.96
CA LYS A 84 1.29 -5.27 -1.88
C LYS A 84 0.03 -5.58 -2.67
N ASN A 85 0.21 -5.87 -3.96
CA ASN A 85 -0.85 -6.21 -4.91
C ASN A 85 -1.94 -5.14 -5.06
N PHE A 86 -1.73 -3.91 -4.60
CA PHE A 86 -2.77 -2.87 -4.65
C PHE A 86 -3.35 -2.72 -6.06
N MET A 87 -2.50 -2.64 -7.09
CA MET A 87 -2.92 -2.47 -8.48
C MET A 87 -3.71 -3.67 -9.03
N LYS A 88 -3.51 -4.87 -8.49
CA LYS A 88 -4.25 -6.08 -8.90
C LYS A 88 -5.73 -6.01 -8.48
N TYR A 89 -6.02 -5.34 -7.38
CA TYR A 89 -7.36 -5.27 -6.80
C TYR A 89 -8.10 -3.97 -7.16
N GLN A 90 -7.49 -3.09 -7.95
CA GLN A 90 -8.16 -1.90 -8.48
C GLN A 90 -8.78 -2.19 -9.85
N ASN A 91 -9.97 -1.63 -10.07
CA ASN A 91 -10.65 -1.68 -11.37
C ASN A 91 -10.21 -0.48 -12.22
N TYR A 92 -9.02 -0.55 -12.82
CA TYR A 92 -8.51 0.49 -13.71
C TYR A 92 -9.13 0.40 -15.11
N ASN A 93 -9.48 1.56 -15.67
CA ASN A 93 -9.58 1.69 -17.12
C ASN A 93 -8.17 1.88 -17.72
N ILE A 94 -8.05 1.80 -19.05
CA ILE A 94 -6.75 1.87 -19.74
C ILE A 94 -5.97 3.15 -19.38
N PRO A 95 -6.57 4.36 -19.38
CA PRO A 95 -5.86 5.58 -18.94
C PRO A 95 -5.38 5.53 -17.49
N MET A 96 -6.21 5.03 -16.57
CA MET A 96 -5.84 4.91 -15.16
C MET A 96 -4.71 3.91 -14.95
N GLN A 97 -4.70 2.82 -15.73
CA GLN A 97 -3.63 1.83 -15.65
C GLN A 97 -2.29 2.44 -16.08
N LYS A 98 -2.28 3.18 -17.19
CA LYS A 98 -1.09 3.92 -17.63
C LYS A 98 -0.60 4.90 -16.57
N ASN A 99 -1.52 5.68 -15.98
CA ASN A 99 -1.16 6.62 -14.91
C ASN A 99 -0.61 5.90 -13.66
N ALA A 100 -1.13 4.71 -13.33
CA ALA A 100 -0.63 3.91 -12.22
C ALA A 100 0.77 3.35 -12.50
N ASP A 101 1.04 2.96 -13.74
CA ASP A 101 2.38 2.50 -14.18
C ASP A 101 3.39 3.66 -14.15
N ASP A 102 3.00 4.85 -14.63
CA ASP A 102 3.82 6.07 -14.59
C ASP A 102 4.14 6.49 -13.14
N ASP A 103 3.15 6.39 -12.25
CA ASP A 103 3.28 6.64 -10.82
C ASP A 103 4.27 5.66 -10.16
N LEU A 104 4.20 4.38 -10.52
CA LEU A 104 5.14 3.36 -10.07
C LEU A 104 6.57 3.62 -10.56
N ILE A 105 6.74 4.04 -11.82
CA ILE A 105 8.04 4.43 -12.39
C ILE A 105 8.61 5.64 -11.64
N ARG A 106 7.77 6.62 -11.31
CA ARG A 106 8.18 7.80 -10.54
C ARG A 106 8.70 7.42 -9.17
N VAL A 107 7.98 6.55 -8.46
CA VAL A 107 8.40 6.07 -7.12
C VAL A 107 9.68 5.24 -7.20
N ARG A 108 9.86 4.40 -8.24
CA ARG A 108 11.08 3.58 -8.41
C ARG A 108 12.36 4.43 -8.52
N ARG A 109 12.27 5.67 -9.00
CA ARG A 109 13.40 6.61 -9.06
C ARG A 109 13.84 7.11 -7.69
N TYR A 110 13.02 6.99 -6.66
CA TYR A 110 13.42 7.29 -5.28
C TYR A 110 14.20 6.11 -4.70
N TYR A 111 15.46 6.36 -4.34
CA TYR A 111 16.41 5.34 -3.84
C TYR A 111 15.89 4.52 -2.65
N ALA A 112 15.03 5.10 -1.81
CA ALA A 112 14.41 4.41 -0.69
C ALA A 112 13.51 3.20 -1.10
N PHE A 113 13.05 3.16 -2.35
CA PHE A 113 12.06 2.19 -2.85
C PHE A 113 12.64 1.16 -3.82
N ARG A 114 13.94 1.25 -4.16
CA ARG A 114 14.53 0.41 -5.21
C ARG A 114 14.41 -1.09 -4.90
N HIS A 115 14.50 -1.52 -3.64
CA HIS A 115 14.26 -2.94 -3.26
C HIS A 115 12.78 -3.28 -3.05
N PHE A 116 11.94 -2.28 -2.82
CA PHE A 116 10.57 -2.42 -2.35
C PHE A 116 9.55 -2.58 -3.48
N VAL A 117 9.79 -1.90 -4.60
CA VAL A 117 8.90 -1.94 -5.78
C VAL A 117 8.89 -3.32 -6.44
N TYR A 118 10.02 -4.05 -6.41
CA TYR A 118 10.13 -5.37 -7.04
C TYR A 118 9.31 -6.46 -6.34
N THR A 119 9.03 -6.32 -5.04
CA THR A 119 8.33 -7.34 -4.25
C THR A 119 6.82 -7.10 -4.12
N THR A 120 6.34 -5.89 -4.44
CA THR A 120 4.98 -5.45 -4.09
C THR A 120 3.98 -5.39 -5.26
N GLN A 121 4.40 -5.11 -6.49
CA GLN A 121 3.52 -5.07 -7.66
C GLN A 121 4.05 -5.96 -8.80
N THR A 122 3.50 -7.16 -8.95
CA THR A 122 3.98 -8.17 -9.94
C THR A 122 3.42 -8.00 -11.35
N ARG A 123 2.70 -6.91 -11.65
CA ARG A 123 1.90 -6.79 -12.90
C ARG A 123 2.46 -5.88 -13.98
N VAL A 124 3.71 -5.41 -13.86
CA VAL A 124 4.37 -4.76 -15.00
C VAL A 124 4.99 -5.85 -15.87
N ARG A 125 4.45 -6.09 -17.07
CA ARG A 125 5.14 -6.89 -18.11
C ARG A 125 6.53 -6.27 -18.31
N GLY A 126 7.56 -6.98 -17.88
CA GLY A 126 8.96 -6.49 -17.81
C GLY A 126 9.61 -6.55 -16.42
N CYS A 127 8.88 -6.95 -15.36
CA CYS A 127 9.45 -7.12 -14.01
C CYS A 127 9.98 -8.55 -13.72
N GLN A 128 9.91 -9.46 -14.69
CA GLN A 128 10.58 -10.77 -14.66
C GLN A 128 11.86 -10.69 -15.49
N THR A 129 13.01 -10.44 -14.86
CA THR A 129 14.36 -10.95 -15.20
C THR A 129 15.43 -10.02 -14.62
N ILE A 130 15.78 -10.17 -13.33
CA ILE A 130 17.18 -10.09 -12.86
C ILE A 130 17.29 -10.85 -11.52
N TYR A 131 17.01 -12.16 -11.53
CA TYR A 131 17.48 -13.11 -10.51
C TYR A 131 17.93 -14.39 -11.23
N GLU A 132 18.76 -14.23 -12.25
CA GLU A 132 19.65 -15.26 -12.78
C GLU A 132 20.93 -14.55 -13.23
N LYS A 133 21.79 -14.26 -12.26
CA LYS A 133 23.26 -14.27 -12.28
C LYS A 133 23.80 -13.59 -11.03
#